data_AF-A0A7K0P4V1-F1
#
_entry.id   AF-A0A7K0P4V1-F1
#
_cell.length_a   1.000
_cell.length_b   1.000
_cell.length_c   1.000
_cell.angle_alpha   90.00
_cell.angle_beta   90.00
_cell.angle_gamma   90.00
#
_symmetry.space_group_name_H-M   'P 1'
#
loop_
_entity.id
_entity.type
_entity.pdbx_description
1 polymer ?
#
loop_
_entity_poly.entity_id
_entity_poly.type
_entity_poly.pdbx_seq_one_letter_code
_entity_poly.pdbx_strand_id
1 'polypeptide(L)'
;MLLRLGASGPAVDEVRTRLGHLGLLDERRGGDYDVVVAAAVRAFQQERGLTVDGIVGPDTYRRLEEARWQLGDRVLTYTPGHLVTGDDVTQLQARLSQLGFNAGRIDGMFGPRTDAALREFQGSVGVDGDGVCGPETYRAFDRLIKTISGGNAALLRDRITLSELRTGVMDKVVVVDPGFDAGAEICEAIAVRVEGRLAALGTQVLLTRTGAIASPPDEGQRAEFANRTGADLFVSINCSEATSARVNGVGCFYFGEPGGGAHSASGRLLAERVQDEVCARTSFLDCRTHPRTWDLLRMTRMAAIRIDVGNLSNVDDAARLRDPAVQDAVADGIASGITRFCAPA
;
A
#
# COMPACT_ATOMS: atom_id res chain seq x y z
N MET A 1 -15.61 -2.99 11.68
CA MET A 1 -16.93 -3.17 11.03
C MET A 1 -16.73 -4.08 9.82
N LEU A 2 -17.65 -5.02 9.58
CA LEU A 2 -17.59 -5.95 8.44
C LEU A 2 -18.98 -6.09 7.83
N LEU A 3 -19.21 -5.51 6.65
CA LEU A 3 -20.50 -5.62 5.93
C LEU A 3 -20.37 -6.52 4.70
N ARG A 4 -21.35 -7.38 4.50
CA ARG A 4 -21.41 -8.38 3.41
C ARG A 4 -22.86 -8.64 3.00
N LEU A 5 -23.05 -9.46 1.97
CA LEU A 5 -24.38 -9.85 1.46
C LEU A 5 -25.33 -10.27 2.60
N GLY A 6 -26.52 -9.68 2.62
CA GLY A 6 -27.56 -9.89 3.63
C GLY A 6 -27.45 -9.01 4.88
N ALA A 7 -26.42 -8.16 5.01
CA ALA A 7 -26.35 -7.17 6.07
C ALA A 7 -27.43 -6.09 5.87
N SER A 8 -27.93 -5.53 6.98
CA SER A 8 -28.91 -4.44 6.98
C SER A 8 -28.61 -3.44 8.10
N GLY A 9 -29.28 -2.29 8.07
CA GLY A 9 -29.19 -1.24 9.09
C GLY A 9 -28.32 -0.03 8.71
N PRO A 10 -28.11 0.90 9.65
CA PRO A 10 -27.59 2.24 9.34
C PRO A 10 -26.22 2.26 8.64
N ALA A 11 -25.36 1.31 8.98
CA ALA A 11 -24.04 1.19 8.36
C ALA A 11 -24.13 0.82 6.87
N VAL A 12 -25.16 0.05 6.47
CA VAL A 12 -25.41 -0.28 5.07
C VAL A 12 -25.93 0.96 4.34
N ASP A 13 -26.88 1.69 4.92
CA ASP A 13 -27.41 2.93 4.33
C ASP A 13 -26.31 3.97 4.10
N GLU A 14 -25.38 4.09 5.05
CA GLU A 14 -24.22 4.96 4.93
C GLU A 14 -23.30 4.56 3.77
N VAL A 15 -22.94 3.26 3.67
CA VAL A 15 -22.15 2.76 2.54
C VAL A 15 -22.86 2.98 1.21
N ARG A 16 -24.17 2.72 1.14
CA ARG A 16 -24.99 2.95 -0.06
C ARG A 16 -24.96 4.40 -0.48
N THR A 17 -25.16 5.32 0.46
CA THR A 17 -25.12 6.78 0.20
C THR A 17 -23.76 7.19 -0.36
N ARG A 18 -22.67 6.69 0.21
CA ARG A 18 -21.31 6.99 -0.28
C ARG A 18 -21.06 6.43 -1.68
N LEU A 19 -21.46 5.19 -1.94
CA LEU A 19 -21.38 4.61 -3.29
C LEU A 19 -22.24 5.38 -4.30
N GLY A 20 -23.36 5.92 -3.85
CA GLY A 20 -24.24 6.82 -4.60
C GLY A 20 -23.55 8.11 -5.04
N HIS A 21 -22.92 8.81 -4.09
CA HIS A 21 -22.15 10.02 -4.38
C HIS A 21 -20.95 9.77 -5.30
N LEU A 22 -20.40 8.55 -5.28
CA LEU A 22 -19.35 8.10 -6.19
C LEU A 22 -19.89 7.66 -7.57
N GLY A 23 -21.21 7.66 -7.78
CA GLY A 23 -21.85 7.24 -9.02
C GLY A 23 -21.83 5.73 -9.26
N LEU A 24 -21.47 4.93 -8.25
CA LEU A 24 -21.36 3.47 -8.33
C LEU A 24 -22.67 2.75 -7.99
N LEU A 25 -23.62 3.46 -7.41
CA LEU A 25 -24.92 2.93 -7.01
C LEU A 25 -26.03 3.96 -7.26
N ASP A 26 -27.22 3.51 -7.65
CA ASP A 26 -28.39 4.39 -7.72
C ASP A 26 -28.95 4.63 -6.30
N GLU A 27 -28.81 5.86 -5.80
CA GLU A 27 -29.25 6.31 -4.48
C GLU A 27 -30.76 6.12 -4.24
N ARG A 28 -31.56 6.05 -5.30
CA ARG A 28 -33.02 5.91 -5.19
C ARG A 28 -33.44 4.52 -4.74
N ARG A 29 -32.54 3.54 -4.83
CA ARG A 29 -32.74 2.20 -4.30
C ARG A 29 -32.24 2.20 -2.86
N GLY A 30 -33.14 2.17 -1.89
CA GLY A 30 -32.81 1.84 -0.50
C GLY A 30 -32.74 0.33 -0.26
N GLY A 31 -32.43 -0.08 0.96
CA GLY A 31 -32.55 -1.47 1.42
C GLY A 31 -31.23 -2.17 1.71
N ASP A 32 -31.33 -3.47 1.95
CA ASP A 32 -30.24 -4.32 2.47
C ASP A 32 -29.03 -4.38 1.53
N TYR A 33 -27.92 -4.90 2.07
CA TYR A 33 -26.72 -5.19 1.32
C TYR A 33 -26.98 -6.39 0.39
N ASP A 34 -27.48 -6.10 -0.80
CA ASP A 34 -27.84 -7.07 -1.82
C ASP A 34 -26.70 -7.31 -2.83
N VAL A 35 -26.98 -8.08 -3.88
CA VAL A 35 -26.00 -8.39 -4.93
C VAL A 35 -25.59 -7.16 -5.74
N VAL A 36 -26.43 -6.12 -5.80
CA VAL A 36 -26.14 -4.87 -6.51
C VAL A 36 -25.18 -4.03 -5.69
N VAL A 37 -25.40 -3.90 -4.37
CA VAL A 37 -24.45 -3.25 -3.47
C VAL A 37 -23.13 -3.99 -3.45
N ALA A 38 -23.14 -5.32 -3.39
CA ALA A 38 -21.91 -6.12 -3.45
C ALA A 38 -21.13 -5.87 -4.76
N ALA A 39 -21.81 -5.74 -5.90
CA ALA A 39 -21.19 -5.42 -7.18
C ALA A 39 -20.62 -3.99 -7.20
N ALA A 40 -21.35 -3.01 -6.66
CA ALA A 40 -20.88 -1.62 -6.53
C ALA A 40 -19.65 -1.52 -5.62
N VAL A 41 -19.61 -2.27 -4.52
CA VAL A 41 -18.43 -2.35 -3.66
C VAL A 41 -17.24 -2.98 -4.38
N ARG A 42 -17.45 -4.04 -5.18
CA ARG A 42 -16.37 -4.60 -6.01
C ARG A 42 -15.85 -3.61 -7.04
N ALA A 43 -16.73 -2.83 -7.67
CA ALA A 43 -16.33 -1.77 -8.60
C ALA A 43 -15.47 -0.72 -7.87
N PHE A 44 -15.92 -0.25 -6.71
CA PHE A 44 -15.15 0.66 -5.86
C PHE A 44 -13.78 0.09 -5.47
N GLN A 45 -13.75 -1.15 -4.99
CA GLN A 45 -12.51 -1.84 -4.60
C GLN A 45 -11.55 -1.98 -5.78
N GLN A 46 -12.06 -2.30 -6.97
CA GLN A 46 -11.28 -2.40 -8.20
C GLN A 46 -10.69 -1.04 -8.60
N GLU A 47 -11.51 0.02 -8.63
CA GLU A 47 -11.09 1.38 -8.96
C GLU A 47 -10.03 1.90 -7.99
N ARG A 48 -10.19 1.58 -6.70
CA ARG A 48 -9.30 2.02 -5.64
C ARG A 48 -8.10 1.11 -5.43
N GLY A 49 -7.96 -0.03 -6.11
CA GLY A 49 -6.83 -0.94 -5.94
C GLY A 49 -6.79 -1.64 -4.58
N LEU A 50 -7.97 -1.99 -4.06
CA LEU A 50 -8.16 -2.76 -2.84
C LEU A 50 -8.35 -4.26 -3.15
N THR A 51 -8.53 -5.06 -2.11
CA THR A 51 -8.98 -6.46 -2.26
C THR A 51 -10.41 -6.47 -2.79
N VAL A 52 -10.64 -7.16 -3.92
CA VAL A 52 -11.93 -7.15 -4.63
C VAL A 52 -12.76 -8.38 -4.22
N ASP A 53 -13.36 -8.32 -3.04
CA ASP A 53 -14.18 -9.39 -2.47
C ASP A 53 -15.68 -9.03 -2.41
N GLY A 54 -16.01 -7.73 -2.50
CA GLY A 54 -17.36 -7.22 -2.29
C GLY A 54 -17.75 -7.19 -0.80
N ILE A 55 -16.78 -7.08 0.10
CA ILE A 55 -16.96 -6.99 1.55
C ILE A 55 -16.43 -5.64 2.02
N VAL A 56 -17.23 -4.91 2.81
CA VAL A 56 -16.79 -3.65 3.41
C VAL A 56 -16.15 -3.96 4.76
N GLY A 57 -14.85 -4.26 4.73
CA GLY A 57 -13.97 -4.28 5.90
C GLY A 57 -13.44 -2.89 6.28
N PRO A 58 -12.54 -2.81 7.29
CA PRO A 58 -11.95 -1.55 7.75
C PRO A 58 -11.30 -0.73 6.63
N ASP A 59 -10.54 -1.36 5.74
CA ASP A 59 -9.81 -0.65 4.68
C ASP A 59 -10.74 -0.13 3.59
N THR A 60 -11.69 -0.95 3.15
CA THR A 60 -12.73 -0.51 2.20
C THR A 60 -13.54 0.64 2.78
N TYR A 61 -13.90 0.58 4.06
CA TYR A 61 -14.65 1.64 4.72
C TYR A 61 -13.84 2.95 4.84
N ARG A 62 -12.56 2.87 5.25
CA ARG A 62 -11.66 4.02 5.32
C ARG A 62 -11.52 4.69 3.96
N ARG A 63 -11.33 3.91 2.90
CA ARG A 63 -11.16 4.44 1.54
C ARG A 63 -12.46 5.06 1.02
N LEU A 64 -13.63 4.54 1.41
CA LEU A 64 -14.92 5.19 1.13
C LEU A 64 -15.05 6.55 1.84
N GLU A 65 -14.54 6.68 3.06
CA GLU A 65 -14.51 7.95 3.79
C GLU A 65 -13.52 8.95 3.19
N GLU A 66 -12.33 8.49 2.82
CA GLU A 66 -11.32 9.30 2.15
C GLU A 66 -11.81 9.85 0.81
N ALA A 67 -12.59 9.05 0.07
CA ALA A 67 -13.15 9.39 -1.23
C ALA A 67 -14.22 10.49 -1.20
N ARG A 68 -14.73 10.84 -0.01
CA ARG A 68 -15.73 11.90 0.16
C ARG A 68 -15.13 13.29 -0.03
N TRP A 69 -13.85 13.46 0.28
CA TRP A 69 -13.23 14.76 0.44
C TRP A 69 -12.53 15.22 -0.83
N GLN A 70 -12.89 16.40 -1.31
CA GLN A 70 -12.17 17.12 -2.34
C GLN A 70 -11.35 18.26 -1.74
N LEU A 71 -10.25 18.61 -2.41
CA LEU A 71 -9.40 19.69 -1.96
C LEU A 71 -10.20 21.00 -1.97
N GLY A 72 -10.42 21.58 -0.79
CA GLY A 72 -11.31 22.73 -0.61
C GLY A 72 -12.47 22.49 0.36
N ASP A 73 -12.90 21.24 0.53
CA ASP A 73 -14.07 20.89 1.35
C ASP A 73 -13.84 21.09 2.85
N ARG A 74 -12.59 20.96 3.28
CA ARG A 74 -12.16 21.17 4.66
C ARG A 74 -10.79 21.81 4.75
N VAL A 75 -10.49 22.36 5.92
CA VAL A 75 -9.15 22.87 6.25
C VAL A 75 -8.24 21.69 6.56
N LEU A 76 -7.08 21.63 5.90
CA LEU A 76 -6.07 20.60 6.16
C LEU A 76 -4.95 21.20 7.00
N THR A 77 -4.54 20.48 8.04
CA THR A 77 -3.42 20.86 8.90
C THR A 77 -2.74 19.61 9.43
N TYR A 78 -1.43 19.73 9.68
CA TYR A 78 -0.68 18.67 10.32
C TYR A 78 -0.71 18.84 11.84
N THR A 79 -1.28 17.84 12.50
CA THR A 79 -1.21 17.71 13.96
C THR A 79 -0.46 16.42 14.29
N PRO A 80 0.69 16.49 15.01
CA PRO A 80 1.41 15.30 15.44
C PRO A 80 0.50 14.33 16.18
N GLY A 81 0.51 13.05 15.78
CA GLY A 81 -0.34 12.00 16.36
C GLY A 81 -1.77 11.95 15.80
N HIS A 82 -2.19 12.91 14.97
CA HIS A 82 -3.48 12.90 14.28
C HIS A 82 -3.27 13.06 12.78
N LEU A 83 -3.19 11.92 12.08
CA LEU A 83 -2.96 11.90 10.64
C LEU A 83 -4.27 12.19 9.89
N VAL A 84 -4.30 13.29 9.15
CA VAL A 84 -5.40 13.57 8.21
C VAL A 84 -5.16 12.77 6.94
N THR A 85 -6.14 11.98 6.52
CA THR A 85 -6.10 11.24 5.26
C THR A 85 -7.32 11.53 4.39
N GLY A 86 -7.16 11.42 3.08
CA GLY A 86 -8.25 11.68 2.13
C GLY A 86 -7.78 11.93 0.71
N ASP A 87 -8.73 11.88 -0.24
CA ASP A 87 -8.48 12.24 -1.64
C ASP A 87 -8.14 13.73 -1.78
N ASP A 88 -8.60 14.58 -0.86
CA ASP A 88 -8.20 15.98 -0.74
C ASP A 88 -6.70 16.12 -0.43
N VAL A 89 -6.16 15.31 0.47
CA VAL A 89 -4.72 15.27 0.76
C VAL A 89 -3.93 14.78 -0.46
N THR A 90 -4.41 13.74 -1.15
CA THR A 90 -3.80 13.25 -2.41
C THR A 90 -3.71 14.39 -3.43
N GLN A 91 -4.78 15.16 -3.60
CA GLN A 91 -4.82 16.32 -4.50
C GLN A 91 -3.84 17.42 -4.06
N LEU A 92 -3.74 17.70 -2.76
CA LEU A 92 -2.77 18.65 -2.23
C LEU A 92 -1.33 18.22 -2.54
N GLN A 93 -0.97 16.97 -2.23
CA GLN A 93 0.35 16.41 -2.49
C GLN A 93 0.70 16.46 -3.98
N ALA A 94 -0.27 16.13 -4.85
CA ALA A 94 -0.10 16.21 -6.30
C ALA A 94 0.17 17.65 -6.77
N ARG A 95 -0.59 18.64 -6.28
CA ARG A 95 -0.39 20.06 -6.61
C ARG A 95 0.97 20.58 -6.14
N LEU A 96 1.35 20.26 -4.89
CA LEU A 96 2.67 20.63 -4.35
C LEU A 96 3.80 20.02 -5.18
N SER A 97 3.68 18.73 -5.51
CA SER A 97 4.69 18.01 -6.30
C SER A 97 4.80 18.57 -7.74
N GLN A 98 3.67 18.92 -8.37
CA GLN A 98 3.64 19.55 -9.69
C GLN A 98 4.35 20.91 -9.70
N LEU A 99 4.27 21.65 -8.60
CA LEU A 99 4.95 22.93 -8.41
C LEU A 99 6.40 22.79 -7.92
N GLY A 100 6.89 21.57 -7.75
CA GLY A 100 8.28 21.29 -7.36
C GLY A 100 8.53 21.17 -5.86
N PHE A 101 7.53 21.38 -5.01
CA PHE A 101 7.65 21.20 -3.56
C PHE A 101 7.71 19.71 -3.19
N ASN A 102 8.45 19.38 -2.12
CA ASN A 102 8.69 17.98 -1.74
C ASN A 102 7.69 17.48 -0.69
N ALA A 103 6.48 17.14 -1.11
CA ALA A 103 5.47 16.54 -0.23
C ALA A 103 5.72 15.04 0.06
N GLY A 104 6.79 14.44 -0.48
CA GLY A 104 7.01 12.99 -0.44
C GLY A 104 6.19 12.24 -1.49
N ARG A 105 5.87 10.98 -1.18
CA ARG A 105 5.01 10.12 -2.01
C ARG A 105 3.58 10.66 -1.96
N ILE A 106 2.86 10.59 -3.09
CA ILE A 106 1.43 10.91 -3.13
C ILE A 106 0.67 9.70 -2.58
N ASP A 107 0.46 9.68 -1.27
CA ASP A 107 -0.12 8.57 -0.49
C ASP A 107 -1.45 8.94 0.18
N GLY A 108 -1.89 10.21 0.03
CA GLY A 108 -3.12 10.72 0.60
C GLY A 108 -3.04 10.93 2.11
N MET A 109 -1.83 11.02 2.69
CA MET A 109 -1.61 11.21 4.12
C MET A 109 -0.91 12.53 4.42
N PHE A 110 -1.51 13.35 5.29
CA PHE A 110 -0.98 14.66 5.63
C PHE A 110 0.07 14.51 6.74
N GLY A 111 1.28 14.11 6.34
CA GLY A 111 2.42 13.95 7.26
C GLY A 111 3.36 15.16 7.31
N PRO A 112 4.47 15.05 8.06
CA PRO A 112 5.47 16.12 8.22
C PRO A 112 6.07 16.64 6.89
N ARG A 113 6.21 15.77 5.88
CA ARG A 113 6.72 16.18 4.56
C ARG A 113 5.71 17.02 3.78
N THR A 114 4.44 16.63 3.80
CA THR A 114 3.34 17.41 3.22
C THR A 114 3.24 18.78 3.87
N ASP A 115 3.33 18.83 5.20
CA ASP A 115 3.33 20.04 6.02
C ASP A 115 4.50 20.98 5.69
N ALA A 116 5.72 20.46 5.65
CA ALA A 116 6.91 21.23 5.28
C ALA A 116 6.80 21.80 3.85
N ALA A 117 6.38 20.97 2.88
CA ALA A 117 6.16 21.40 1.51
C ALA A 117 5.07 22.47 1.38
N LEU A 118 4.02 22.39 2.21
CA LEU A 118 2.96 23.38 2.23
C LEU A 118 3.45 24.73 2.75
N ARG A 119 4.22 24.76 3.84
CA ARG A 119 4.81 26.00 4.37
C ARG A 119 5.78 26.64 3.38
N GLU A 120 6.58 25.82 2.71
CA GLU A 120 7.49 26.29 1.66
C GLU A 120 6.72 26.92 0.49
N PHE A 121 5.64 26.26 0.05
CA PHE A 121 4.74 26.81 -0.96
C PHE A 121 4.13 28.14 -0.52
N GLN A 122 3.52 28.20 0.67
CA GLN A 122 2.90 29.42 1.20
C GLN A 122 3.89 30.59 1.24
N GLY A 123 5.10 30.35 1.75
CA GLY A 123 6.17 31.35 1.77
C GLY A 123 6.59 31.83 0.38
N SER A 124 6.62 30.93 -0.62
CA SER A 124 6.98 31.28 -2.00
C SER A 124 5.95 32.15 -2.71
N VAL A 125 4.69 32.11 -2.27
CA VAL A 125 3.55 32.81 -2.90
C VAL A 125 3.07 34.03 -2.11
N GLY A 126 3.74 34.35 -1.00
CA GLY A 126 3.41 35.50 -0.16
C GLY A 126 2.14 35.33 0.68
N VAL A 127 1.80 34.08 1.05
CA VAL A 127 0.77 33.76 2.06
C VAL A 127 1.48 33.35 3.35
N ASP A 128 0.82 33.50 4.50
CA ASP A 128 1.36 33.08 5.79
C ASP A 128 1.75 31.60 5.76
N GLY A 129 3.01 31.29 6.09
CA GLY A 129 3.60 29.94 6.10
C GLY A 129 3.19 29.12 7.32
N ASP A 130 1.92 29.12 7.68
CA ASP A 130 1.39 28.48 8.88
C ASP A 130 1.22 26.95 8.73
N GLY A 131 1.24 26.42 7.51
CA GLY A 131 1.01 25.01 7.21
C GLY A 131 -0.47 24.65 7.20
N VAL A 132 -1.36 25.64 7.11
CA VAL A 132 -2.82 25.46 7.05
C VAL A 132 -3.28 25.57 5.60
N CYS A 133 -3.82 24.47 5.06
CA CYS A 133 -4.43 24.47 3.74
C CYS A 133 -5.87 24.98 3.84
N GLY A 134 -6.03 26.31 3.79
CA GLY A 134 -7.32 27.00 3.81
C GLY A 134 -7.64 27.75 2.50
N PRO A 135 -8.73 28.54 2.47
CA PRO A 135 -9.19 29.28 1.29
C PRO A 135 -8.13 30.14 0.59
N GLU A 136 -7.20 30.74 1.35
CA GLU A 136 -6.13 31.57 0.78
C GLU A 136 -5.10 30.73 0.01
N THR A 137 -4.67 29.63 0.62
CA THR A 137 -3.77 28.65 0.00
C THR A 137 -4.37 28.07 -1.28
N TYR A 138 -5.69 27.79 -1.30
CA TYR A 138 -6.39 27.32 -2.50
C TYR A 138 -6.39 28.35 -3.62
N ARG A 139 -6.70 29.61 -3.32
CA ARG A 139 -6.63 30.71 -4.30
C ARG A 139 -5.22 30.89 -4.85
N ALA A 140 -4.18 30.64 -4.04
CA ALA A 140 -2.80 30.68 -4.51
C ALA A 140 -2.50 29.55 -5.52
N PHE A 141 -2.94 28.30 -5.25
CA PHE A 141 -2.80 27.20 -6.20
C PHE A 141 -3.47 27.50 -7.55
N ASP A 142 -4.71 28.02 -7.53
CA ASP A 142 -5.49 28.29 -8.74
C ASP A 142 -4.87 29.38 -9.63
N ARG A 143 -4.09 30.29 -9.04
CA ARG A 143 -3.34 31.32 -9.78
C ARG A 143 -2.10 30.75 -10.47
N LEU A 144 -1.40 29.81 -9.85
CA LEU A 144 -0.10 29.31 -10.31
C LEU A 144 -0.18 28.12 -11.26
N ILE A 145 -1.14 27.21 -11.07
CA ILE A 145 -1.31 26.02 -11.93
C ILE A 145 -1.65 26.43 -13.38
N LYS A 146 -2.23 27.61 -13.60
CA LYS A 146 -2.47 28.15 -14.95
C LYS A 146 -1.20 28.51 -15.72
N THR A 147 -0.07 28.62 -15.02
CA THR A 147 1.19 29.16 -15.55
C THR A 147 2.30 28.11 -15.62
N ILE A 148 2.19 27.03 -14.82
CA ILE A 148 3.22 25.99 -14.70
C ILE A 148 2.62 24.64 -15.09
N SER A 149 3.08 24.10 -16.23
CA SER A 149 2.80 22.73 -16.64
C SER A 149 4.11 22.04 -17.01
N GLY A 150 4.30 20.82 -16.52
CA GLY A 150 5.43 19.98 -16.90
C GLY A 150 6.59 20.03 -15.91
N GLY A 151 6.61 19.05 -15.02
CA GLY A 151 7.75 18.67 -14.20
C GLY A 151 7.43 17.35 -13.51
N ASN A 152 8.36 16.38 -13.52
CA ASN A 152 8.17 15.11 -12.81
C ASN A 152 9.16 14.98 -11.65
N ALA A 153 9.07 15.94 -10.72
CA ALA A 153 9.91 15.99 -9.53
C ALA A 153 9.76 14.72 -8.68
N ALA A 154 8.57 14.14 -8.64
CA ALA A 154 8.32 12.84 -8.00
C ALA A 154 9.18 11.72 -8.61
N LEU A 155 9.17 11.55 -9.95
CA LEU A 155 10.00 10.53 -10.60
C LEU A 155 11.51 10.76 -10.39
N LEU A 156 11.97 12.01 -10.38
CA LEU A 156 13.39 12.31 -10.10
C LEU A 156 13.79 11.90 -8.68
N ARG A 157 12.94 12.22 -7.68
CA ARG A 157 13.17 11.81 -6.29
C ARG A 157 13.15 10.30 -6.13
N ASP A 158 12.23 9.63 -6.81
CA ASP A 158 12.16 8.18 -6.83
C ASP A 158 13.44 7.57 -7.41
N ARG A 159 14.00 8.14 -8.48
CA ARG A 159 15.29 7.70 -9.04
C ARG A 159 16.46 7.91 -8.08
N ILE A 160 16.48 9.03 -7.35
CA ILE A 160 17.52 9.29 -6.33
C ILE A 160 17.42 8.25 -5.21
N THR A 161 16.21 8.06 -4.66
CA THR A 161 15.93 7.05 -3.62
C THR A 161 16.35 5.66 -4.08
N LEU A 162 16.06 5.30 -5.33
CA LEU A 162 16.48 4.03 -5.90
C LEU A 162 18.01 3.90 -5.98
N SER A 163 18.71 4.97 -6.34
CA SER A 163 20.17 4.96 -6.39
C SER A 163 20.80 4.74 -5.01
N GLU A 164 20.21 5.30 -3.95
CA GLU A 164 20.67 5.14 -2.56
C GLU A 164 20.43 3.73 -2.02
N LEU A 165 19.42 3.02 -2.54
CA LEU A 165 19.15 1.63 -2.19
C LEU A 165 20.09 0.64 -2.89
N ARG A 166 20.69 1.03 -4.02
CA ARG A 166 21.50 0.16 -4.89
C ARG A 166 22.99 0.17 -4.55
N THR A 167 23.32 -0.10 -3.29
CA THR A 167 24.70 -0.10 -2.76
C THR A 167 25.15 -1.46 -2.21
N GLY A 168 24.37 -2.51 -2.43
CA GLY A 168 24.52 -3.81 -1.78
C GLY A 168 23.59 -3.97 -0.57
N VAL A 169 23.40 -5.23 -0.15
CA VAL A 169 22.42 -5.60 0.89
C VAL A 169 22.99 -5.61 2.32
N MET A 170 24.32 -5.65 2.46
CA MET A 170 25.03 -5.89 3.74
C MET A 170 24.61 -4.91 4.84
N ASP A 171 24.50 -3.61 4.57
CA ASP A 171 24.20 -2.62 5.62
C ASP A 171 22.73 -2.16 5.62
N LYS A 172 21.85 -2.89 4.92
CA LYS A 172 20.44 -2.52 4.81
C LYS A 172 19.65 -3.05 6.01
N VAL A 173 18.64 -2.29 6.40
CA VAL A 173 17.63 -2.71 7.37
C VAL A 173 16.41 -3.20 6.60
N VAL A 174 16.08 -4.49 6.70
CA VAL A 174 14.93 -5.11 6.04
C VAL A 174 13.93 -5.56 7.08
N VAL A 175 12.72 -5.02 7.00
CA VAL A 175 11.60 -5.52 7.81
C VAL A 175 10.89 -6.61 7.03
N VAL A 176 10.78 -7.80 7.64
CA VAL A 176 10.04 -8.93 7.08
C VAL A 176 8.81 -9.16 7.96
N ASP A 177 7.66 -9.30 7.31
CA ASP A 177 6.37 -9.21 7.97
C ASP A 177 5.50 -10.42 7.61
N PRO A 178 5.51 -11.48 8.43
CA PRO A 178 4.72 -12.67 8.15
C PRO A 178 3.24 -12.42 8.44
N GLY A 179 2.39 -12.69 7.44
CA GLY A 179 0.95 -12.49 7.48
C GLY A 179 0.24 -13.25 8.60
N PHE A 180 -0.98 -12.81 8.92
CA PHE A 180 -1.72 -13.23 10.12
C PHE A 180 -2.93 -14.13 9.82
N ASP A 181 -3.18 -14.41 8.54
CA ASP A 181 -4.37 -15.13 8.08
C ASP A 181 -4.18 -16.66 8.16
N ALA A 182 -5.01 -17.46 7.46
CA ALA A 182 -4.99 -18.93 7.51
C ALA A 182 -3.63 -19.59 7.20
N GLY A 183 -2.70 -18.85 6.57
CA GLY A 183 -1.34 -19.29 6.27
C GLY A 183 -0.27 -18.79 7.25
N ALA A 184 -0.62 -18.27 8.42
CA ALA A 184 0.30 -17.58 9.32
C ALA A 184 1.55 -18.39 9.69
N GLU A 185 1.41 -19.70 9.98
CA GLU A 185 2.55 -20.57 10.30
C GLU A 185 3.49 -20.76 9.12
N ILE A 186 2.94 -20.92 7.91
CA ILE A 186 3.72 -21.05 6.66
C ILE A 186 4.46 -19.75 6.37
N CYS A 187 3.78 -18.61 6.50
CA CYS A 187 4.36 -17.29 6.28
C CYS A 187 5.50 -17.01 7.27
N GLU A 188 5.33 -17.37 8.54
CA GLU A 188 6.36 -17.25 9.56
C GLU A 188 7.56 -18.15 9.27
N ALA A 189 7.32 -19.41 8.89
CA ALA A 189 8.38 -20.35 8.55
C ALA A 189 9.20 -19.89 7.34
N ILE A 190 8.59 -19.22 6.36
CA ILE A 190 9.29 -18.59 5.23
C ILE A 190 10.02 -17.32 5.71
N ALA A 191 9.40 -16.49 6.54
CA ALA A 191 9.99 -15.26 7.05
C ALA A 191 11.29 -15.51 7.84
N VAL A 192 11.30 -16.47 8.76
CA VAL A 192 12.51 -16.88 9.52
C VAL A 192 13.63 -17.38 8.59
N ARG A 193 13.25 -18.06 7.51
CA ARG A 193 14.20 -18.53 6.49
C ARG A 193 14.78 -17.40 5.64
N VAL A 194 13.98 -16.37 5.32
CA VAL A 194 14.44 -15.15 4.65
C VAL A 194 15.39 -14.38 5.56
N GLU A 195 15.02 -14.22 6.84
CA GLU A 195 15.85 -13.61 7.88
C GLU A 195 17.23 -14.25 7.94
N GLY A 196 17.31 -15.57 8.13
CA GLY A 196 18.59 -16.27 8.23
C GLY A 196 19.49 -16.10 6.99
N ARG A 197 18.90 -16.06 5.78
CA ARG A 197 19.64 -15.87 4.53
C ARG A 197 20.19 -14.45 4.39
N LEU A 198 19.38 -13.44 4.68
CA LEU A 198 19.80 -12.04 4.60
C LEU A 198 20.77 -11.66 5.73
N ALA A 199 20.53 -12.15 6.96
CA ALA A 199 21.43 -11.94 8.10
C ALA A 199 22.83 -12.53 7.83
N ALA A 200 22.92 -13.67 7.12
CA ALA A 200 24.19 -14.24 6.68
C ALA A 200 24.97 -13.36 5.68
N LEU A 201 24.29 -12.43 5.00
CA LEU A 201 24.89 -11.44 4.11
C LEU A 201 25.25 -10.12 4.83
N GLY A 202 25.04 -10.05 6.15
CA GLY A 202 25.28 -8.88 7.00
C GLY A 202 24.06 -7.98 7.20
N THR A 203 22.97 -8.22 6.47
CA THR A 203 21.75 -7.39 6.51
C THR A 203 21.07 -7.46 7.89
N GLN A 204 20.68 -6.31 8.43
CA GLN A 204 19.86 -6.28 9.63
C GLN A 204 18.41 -6.61 9.25
N VAL A 205 17.91 -7.75 9.70
CA VAL A 205 16.52 -8.15 9.47
C VAL A 205 15.70 -8.02 10.75
N LEU A 206 14.51 -7.44 10.64
CA LEU A 206 13.57 -7.28 11.74
C LEU A 206 12.24 -7.94 11.37
N LEU A 207 11.80 -8.88 12.20
CA LEU A 207 10.47 -9.49 12.06
C LEU A 207 9.42 -8.65 12.78
N THR A 208 8.29 -8.36 12.13
CA THR A 208 7.15 -7.68 12.80
C THR A 208 6.52 -8.53 13.89
N ARG A 209 6.68 -9.86 13.79
CA ARG A 209 6.27 -10.83 14.80
C ARG A 209 7.14 -12.07 14.79
N THR A 210 7.18 -12.73 15.94
CA THR A 210 7.65 -14.10 16.12
C THR A 210 6.68 -14.81 17.05
N GLY A 211 6.17 -15.98 16.64
CA GLY A 211 5.19 -16.76 17.37
C GLY A 211 3.76 -16.21 17.30
N ALA A 212 2.88 -16.85 18.06
CA ALA A 212 1.47 -16.49 18.16
C ALA A 212 1.29 -15.16 18.92
N ILE A 213 0.53 -14.24 18.33
CA ILE A 213 0.16 -12.97 18.96
C ILE A 213 -1.34 -13.00 19.27
N ALA A 214 -1.71 -12.68 20.52
CA ALA A 214 -3.10 -12.71 20.98
C ALA A 214 -4.01 -11.69 20.27
N SER A 215 -3.45 -10.53 19.89
CA SER A 215 -4.13 -9.50 19.11
C SER A 215 -3.23 -9.06 17.95
N PRO A 216 -3.44 -9.62 16.74
CA PRO A 216 -2.72 -9.22 15.54
C PRO A 216 -2.78 -7.69 15.33
N PRO A 217 -1.64 -7.02 15.10
CA PRO A 217 -1.65 -5.61 14.71
C PRO A 217 -2.33 -5.42 13.35
N ASP A 218 -3.01 -4.29 13.18
CA ASP A 218 -3.55 -3.90 11.88
C ASP A 218 -2.43 -3.50 10.89
N GLU A 219 -2.79 -3.31 9.62
CA GLU A 219 -1.84 -2.92 8.57
C GLU A 219 -1.12 -1.59 8.89
N GLY A 220 -1.81 -0.64 9.53
CA GLY A 220 -1.23 0.65 9.90
C GLY A 220 -0.18 0.53 11.00
N GLN A 221 -0.44 -0.30 12.01
CA GLN A 221 0.51 -0.60 13.09
C GLN A 221 1.76 -1.33 12.56
N ARG A 222 1.59 -2.26 11.61
CA ARG A 222 2.71 -2.95 10.93
C ARG A 222 3.55 -1.98 10.11
N ALA A 223 2.90 -1.07 9.37
CA ALA A 223 3.60 -0.01 8.64
C ALA A 223 4.32 0.96 9.60
N GLU A 224 3.71 1.32 10.73
CA GLU A 224 4.33 2.17 11.75
C GLU A 224 5.58 1.53 12.35
N PHE A 225 5.54 0.23 12.66
CA PHE A 225 6.70 -0.52 13.11
C PHE A 225 7.87 -0.36 12.12
N ALA A 226 7.62 -0.62 10.83
CA ALA A 226 8.64 -0.47 9.80
C ALA A 226 9.16 0.98 9.70
N ASN A 227 8.27 1.96 9.74
CA ASN A 227 8.62 3.37 9.69
C ASN A 227 9.49 3.83 10.86
N ARG A 228 9.26 3.30 12.06
CA ARG A 228 10.02 3.64 13.28
C ARG A 228 11.40 3.01 13.31
N THR A 229 11.57 1.86 12.67
CA THR A 229 12.88 1.17 12.59
C THR A 229 13.85 1.83 11.61
N GLY A 230 13.35 2.72 10.74
CA GLY A 230 14.16 3.30 9.67
C GLY A 230 14.51 2.29 8.58
N ALA A 231 13.67 1.27 8.36
CA ALA A 231 13.95 0.22 7.39
C ALA A 231 14.12 0.76 5.97
N ASP A 232 15.08 0.21 5.24
CA ASP A 232 15.31 0.46 3.81
C ASP A 232 14.26 -0.26 2.96
N LEU A 233 13.87 -1.49 3.36
CA LEU A 233 12.93 -2.33 2.65
C LEU A 233 11.90 -2.93 3.62
N PHE A 234 10.70 -3.18 3.09
CA PHE A 234 9.62 -3.86 3.78
C PHE A 234 9.05 -4.98 2.92
N VAL A 235 8.95 -6.19 3.45
CA VAL A 235 8.46 -7.38 2.74
C VAL A 235 7.42 -8.11 3.58
N SER A 236 6.15 -7.99 3.20
CA SER A 236 5.06 -8.78 3.78
C SER A 236 4.92 -10.11 3.04
N ILE A 237 4.92 -11.22 3.78
CA ILE A 237 4.80 -12.58 3.23
C ILE A 237 3.43 -13.13 3.64
N ASN A 238 2.59 -13.45 2.66
CA ASN A 238 1.21 -13.86 2.86
C ASN A 238 0.88 -15.10 2.04
N CYS A 239 -0.20 -15.77 2.41
CA CYS A 239 -0.89 -16.71 1.54
C CYS A 239 -2.25 -16.12 1.17
N SER A 240 -2.70 -16.34 -0.05
CA SER A 240 -4.01 -15.88 -0.50
C SER A 240 -5.09 -16.94 -0.24
N GLU A 241 -6.33 -16.49 -0.14
CA GLU A 241 -7.53 -17.33 -0.13
C GLU A 241 -8.52 -16.77 -1.15
N ALA A 242 -9.23 -17.65 -1.84
CA ALA A 242 -10.20 -17.26 -2.85
C ALA A 242 -11.47 -18.11 -2.75
N THR A 243 -12.60 -17.56 -3.18
CA THR A 243 -13.86 -18.31 -3.24
C THR A 243 -13.79 -19.50 -4.21
N SER A 244 -12.96 -19.42 -5.25
CA SER A 244 -12.78 -20.48 -6.22
C SER A 244 -11.47 -21.23 -5.98
N ALA A 245 -11.56 -22.55 -5.83
CA ALA A 245 -10.40 -23.45 -5.70
C ALA A 245 -9.51 -23.50 -6.95
N ARG A 246 -9.92 -22.84 -8.05
CA ARG A 246 -9.12 -22.73 -9.29
C ARG A 246 -8.06 -21.63 -9.24
N VAL A 247 -8.15 -20.69 -8.30
CA VAL A 247 -7.17 -19.61 -8.18
C VAL A 247 -5.90 -20.17 -7.57
N ASN A 248 -4.77 -20.04 -8.24
CA ASN A 248 -3.47 -20.54 -7.80
C ASN A 248 -2.33 -19.63 -8.27
N GLY A 249 -1.15 -19.83 -7.72
CA GLY A 249 0.07 -19.12 -8.10
C GLY A 249 0.53 -18.06 -7.12
N VAL A 250 1.67 -17.44 -7.47
CA VAL A 250 2.37 -16.42 -6.68
C VAL A 250 2.15 -15.06 -7.31
N GLY A 251 1.78 -14.07 -6.52
CA GLY A 251 1.66 -12.68 -6.96
C GLY A 251 2.32 -11.72 -5.99
N CYS A 252 2.95 -10.67 -6.52
CA CYS A 252 3.60 -9.64 -5.72
C CYS A 252 2.93 -8.28 -5.91
N PHE A 253 2.78 -7.53 -4.83
CA PHE A 253 2.00 -6.31 -4.78
C PHE A 253 2.86 -5.18 -4.24
N TYR A 254 2.71 -4.00 -4.83
CA TYR A 254 3.43 -2.78 -4.43
C TYR A 254 2.47 -1.59 -4.41
N PHE A 255 2.87 -0.50 -3.74
CA PHE A 255 2.02 0.69 -3.69
C PHE A 255 1.82 1.30 -5.08
N GLY A 256 0.58 1.38 -5.53
CA GLY A 256 0.20 2.14 -6.71
C GLY A 256 -1.29 2.12 -7.03
N GLU A 257 -1.73 3.15 -7.77
CA GLU A 257 -3.08 3.23 -8.29
C GLU A 257 -3.23 2.39 -9.57
N PRO A 258 -4.25 1.51 -9.68
CA PRO A 258 -4.45 0.66 -10.87
C PRO A 258 -4.59 1.43 -12.19
N GLY A 259 -5.06 2.68 -12.15
CA GLY A 259 -5.25 3.54 -13.33
C GLY A 259 -3.98 4.22 -13.85
N GLY A 260 -2.80 3.93 -13.32
CA GLY A 260 -1.53 4.53 -13.77
C GLY A 260 -1.19 5.86 -13.12
N GLY A 261 -1.81 6.19 -11.98
CA GLY A 261 -1.54 7.38 -11.18
C GLY A 261 -0.32 7.22 -10.25
N ALA A 262 -0.47 7.70 -9.01
CA ALA A 262 0.60 7.66 -8.03
C ALA A 262 1.05 6.21 -7.75
N HIS A 263 2.35 5.96 -7.73
CA HIS A 263 2.92 4.64 -7.42
C HIS A 263 4.34 4.75 -6.85
N SER A 264 4.79 3.69 -6.21
CA SER A 264 6.16 3.55 -5.72
C SER A 264 7.04 2.89 -6.78
N ALA A 265 7.93 3.65 -7.41
CA ALA A 265 8.85 3.08 -8.41
C ALA A 265 9.82 2.05 -7.81
N SER A 266 10.34 2.32 -6.61
CA SER A 266 11.23 1.39 -5.90
C SER A 266 10.49 0.14 -5.44
N GLY A 267 9.26 0.27 -4.92
CA GLY A 267 8.40 -0.85 -4.56
C GLY A 267 8.06 -1.73 -5.77
N ARG A 268 7.77 -1.12 -6.92
CA ARG A 268 7.53 -1.85 -8.17
C ARG A 268 8.76 -2.66 -8.59
N LEU A 269 9.94 -2.05 -8.64
CA LEU A 269 11.15 -2.76 -9.03
C LEU A 269 11.48 -3.90 -8.06
N LEU A 270 11.31 -3.68 -6.76
CA LEU A 270 11.49 -4.72 -5.74
C LEU A 270 10.52 -5.88 -5.96
N ALA A 271 9.24 -5.58 -6.24
CA ALA A 271 8.22 -6.58 -6.53
C ALA A 271 8.57 -7.41 -7.77
N GLU A 272 9.00 -6.76 -8.85
CA GLU A 272 9.41 -7.43 -10.09
C GLU A 272 10.60 -8.37 -9.83
N ARG A 273 11.61 -7.93 -9.07
CA ARG A 273 12.78 -8.77 -8.73
C ARG A 273 12.43 -9.95 -7.85
N VAL A 274 11.59 -9.76 -6.84
CA VAL A 274 11.17 -10.84 -5.95
C VAL A 274 10.27 -11.83 -6.70
N GLN A 275 9.34 -11.35 -7.53
CA GLN A 275 8.48 -12.20 -8.37
C GLN A 275 9.33 -13.08 -9.30
N ASP A 276 10.27 -12.49 -10.05
CA ASP A 276 11.14 -13.20 -10.99
C ASP A 276 11.92 -14.34 -10.27
N GLU A 277 12.53 -14.03 -9.12
CA GLU A 277 13.40 -14.99 -8.41
C GLU A 277 12.60 -16.11 -7.73
N VAL A 278 11.39 -15.83 -7.22
CA VAL A 278 10.49 -16.85 -6.64
C VAL A 278 9.93 -17.76 -7.74
N CYS A 279 9.46 -17.20 -8.85
CA CYS A 279 8.96 -18.00 -9.97
C CYS A 279 10.06 -18.82 -10.66
N ALA A 280 11.30 -18.35 -10.69
CA ALA A 280 12.43 -19.11 -11.22
C ALA A 280 12.81 -20.34 -10.38
N ARG A 281 12.46 -20.37 -9.08
CA ARG A 281 12.81 -21.44 -8.13
C ARG A 281 11.66 -22.34 -7.73
N THR A 282 10.44 -21.99 -8.13
CA THR A 282 9.23 -22.71 -7.76
C THR A 282 8.43 -23.08 -9.00
N SER A 283 7.47 -23.99 -8.84
CA SER A 283 6.56 -24.41 -9.92
C SER A 283 5.19 -23.73 -9.83
N PHE A 284 5.08 -22.66 -9.02
CA PHE A 284 3.84 -21.89 -8.91
C PHE A 284 3.57 -21.13 -10.20
N LEU A 285 2.29 -20.94 -10.52
CA LEU A 285 1.87 -20.06 -11.61
C LEU A 285 2.36 -18.63 -11.32
N ASP A 286 2.96 -17.99 -12.30
CA ASP A 286 3.37 -16.58 -12.22
C ASP A 286 2.15 -15.67 -12.42
N CYS A 287 1.60 -15.17 -11.32
CA CYS A 287 0.50 -14.20 -11.34
C CYS A 287 0.98 -12.76 -11.54
N ARG A 288 2.30 -12.53 -11.73
CA ARG A 288 2.93 -11.23 -11.96
C ARG A 288 2.79 -10.26 -10.78
N THR A 289 3.29 -9.05 -11.00
CA THR A 289 3.21 -7.95 -10.05
C THR A 289 1.98 -7.08 -10.29
N HIS A 290 1.38 -6.54 -9.23
CA HIS A 290 0.20 -5.67 -9.33
C HIS A 290 0.28 -4.45 -8.42
N PRO A 291 -0.13 -3.25 -8.89
CA PRO A 291 -0.29 -2.09 -8.03
C PRO A 291 -1.50 -2.27 -7.10
N ARG A 292 -1.34 -1.93 -5.83
CA ARG A 292 -2.39 -1.88 -4.80
C ARG A 292 -2.22 -0.65 -3.93
N THR A 293 -3.30 -0.21 -3.31
CA THR A 293 -3.27 0.89 -2.33
C THR A 293 -3.59 0.40 -0.93
N TRP A 294 -3.27 -0.86 -0.63
CA TRP A 294 -3.43 -1.41 0.72
C TRP A 294 -2.66 -0.55 1.71
N ASP A 295 -3.22 -0.38 2.91
CA ASP A 295 -2.66 0.56 3.87
C ASP A 295 -1.26 0.14 4.29
N LEU A 296 -0.97 -1.16 4.34
CA LEU A 296 0.38 -1.66 4.57
C LEU A 296 1.42 -1.10 3.58
N LEU A 297 1.07 -1.05 2.30
CA LEU A 297 1.97 -0.59 1.21
C LEU A 297 1.97 0.94 1.09
N ARG A 298 0.83 1.56 1.36
CA ARG A 298 0.61 3.00 1.28
C ARG A 298 1.26 3.74 2.45
N MET A 299 1.15 3.19 3.66
CA MET A 299 1.58 3.83 4.91
C MET A 299 3.09 3.64 5.21
N THR A 300 3.76 2.72 4.52
CA THR A 300 5.20 2.51 4.63
C THR A 300 5.99 3.57 3.84
N ARG A 301 7.06 4.09 4.45
CA ARG A 301 7.88 5.18 3.89
C ARG A 301 9.03 4.70 3.01
N MET A 302 9.31 3.40 3.02
CA MET A 302 10.40 2.76 2.30
C MET A 302 9.91 1.99 1.07
N ALA A 303 10.80 1.25 0.40
CA ALA A 303 10.37 0.34 -0.68
C ALA A 303 9.67 -0.86 -0.04
N ALA A 304 8.38 -1.03 -0.36
CA ALA A 304 7.52 -2.00 0.31
C ALA A 304 6.81 -2.89 -0.70
N ILE A 305 6.77 -4.19 -0.41
CA ILE A 305 6.02 -5.18 -1.15
C ILE A 305 5.20 -6.08 -0.22
N ARG A 306 4.14 -6.67 -0.77
CA ARG A 306 3.49 -7.86 -0.23
C ARG A 306 3.57 -8.96 -1.28
N ILE A 307 4.00 -10.15 -0.89
CA ILE A 307 3.96 -11.33 -1.75
C ILE A 307 2.93 -12.31 -1.20
N ASP A 308 1.99 -12.71 -2.05
CA ASP A 308 1.14 -13.86 -1.79
C ASP A 308 1.83 -15.09 -2.42
N VAL A 309 2.36 -15.99 -1.59
CA VAL A 309 3.25 -17.10 -2.02
C VAL A 309 2.50 -18.33 -2.57
N GLY A 310 1.19 -18.24 -2.68
CA GLY A 310 0.28 -19.30 -3.16
C GLY A 310 -1.14 -19.09 -2.65
N ASN A 311 -2.08 -19.90 -3.13
CA ASN A 311 -3.47 -19.86 -2.68
C ASN A 311 -3.87 -21.10 -1.89
N LEU A 312 -4.26 -20.94 -0.63
CA LEU A 312 -4.61 -22.06 0.26
C LEU A 312 -5.94 -22.73 -0.09
N SER A 313 -6.80 -22.04 -0.84
CA SER A 313 -8.06 -22.62 -1.35
C SER A 313 -7.82 -23.56 -2.54
N ASN A 314 -6.64 -23.49 -3.18
CA ASN A 314 -6.23 -24.44 -4.21
C ASN A 314 -5.45 -25.60 -3.60
N VAL A 315 -5.88 -26.83 -3.94
CA VAL A 315 -5.34 -28.06 -3.34
C VAL A 315 -3.85 -28.26 -3.66
N ASP A 316 -3.42 -27.96 -4.89
CA ASP A 316 -2.03 -28.16 -5.31
C ASP A 316 -1.10 -27.14 -4.65
N ASP A 317 -1.49 -25.87 -4.63
CA ASP A 317 -0.74 -24.82 -3.94
C ASP A 317 -0.64 -25.10 -2.43
N ALA A 318 -1.76 -25.45 -1.79
CA ALA A 318 -1.80 -25.78 -0.37
C ALA A 318 -0.95 -27.01 -0.02
N ALA A 319 -0.85 -28.00 -0.92
CA ALA A 319 0.02 -29.15 -0.73
C ALA A 319 1.51 -28.75 -0.84
N ARG A 320 1.86 -27.97 -1.87
CA ARG A 320 3.22 -27.47 -2.09
C ARG A 320 3.71 -26.57 -0.96
N LEU A 321 2.87 -25.65 -0.47
CA LEU A 321 3.24 -24.74 0.61
C LEU A 321 3.51 -25.43 1.96
N ARG A 322 3.03 -26.67 2.15
CA ARG A 322 3.34 -27.48 3.33
C ARG A 322 4.69 -28.19 3.23
N ASP A 323 5.26 -28.30 2.02
CA ASP A 323 6.57 -28.91 1.80
C ASP A 323 7.68 -27.94 2.25
N PRO A 324 8.52 -28.31 3.24
CA PRO A 324 9.64 -27.49 3.68
C PRO A 324 10.63 -27.12 2.56
N ALA A 325 10.82 -28.00 1.56
CA ALA A 325 11.71 -27.72 0.43
C ALA A 325 11.16 -26.59 -0.45
N VAL A 326 9.85 -26.53 -0.65
CA VAL A 326 9.19 -25.42 -1.36
C VAL A 326 9.27 -24.13 -0.54
N GLN A 327 9.05 -24.19 0.77
CA GLN A 327 9.24 -23.03 1.65
C GLN A 327 10.67 -22.48 1.59
N ASP A 328 11.67 -23.36 1.53
CA ASP A 328 13.08 -22.98 1.36
C ASP A 328 13.36 -22.36 -0.01
N ALA A 329 12.76 -22.88 -1.08
CA ALA A 329 12.88 -22.30 -2.42
C ALA A 329 12.22 -20.92 -2.52
N VAL A 330 11.06 -20.71 -1.89
CA VAL A 330 10.41 -19.39 -1.79
C VAL A 330 11.28 -18.42 -1.01
N ALA A 331 11.80 -18.83 0.16
CA ALA A 331 12.66 -17.98 0.98
C ALA A 331 13.96 -17.60 0.25
N ASP A 332 14.56 -18.54 -0.49
CA ASP A 332 15.73 -18.26 -1.33
C ASP A 332 15.42 -17.28 -2.49
N GLY A 333 14.25 -17.44 -3.11
CA GLY A 333 13.77 -16.52 -4.13
C GLY A 333 13.58 -15.10 -3.60
N ILE A 334 12.94 -14.95 -2.43
CA ILE A 334 12.74 -13.64 -1.79
C ILE A 334 14.09 -12.99 -1.43
N ALA A 335 15.00 -13.73 -0.76
CA ALA A 335 16.32 -13.22 -0.39
C ALA A 335 17.18 -12.84 -1.60
N SER A 336 17.14 -13.66 -2.66
CA SER A 336 17.82 -13.38 -3.94
C SER A 336 17.24 -12.15 -4.63
N GLY A 337 15.91 -12.00 -4.64
CA GLY A 337 15.21 -10.84 -5.21
C GLY A 337 15.59 -9.53 -4.51
N ILE A 338 15.64 -9.54 -3.17
CA ILE A 338 16.09 -8.41 -2.36
C ILE A 338 17.55 -8.09 -2.65
N THR A 339 18.43 -9.09 -2.65
CA THR A 339 19.86 -8.90 -2.92
C THR A 339 20.10 -8.30 -4.31
N ARG A 340 19.37 -8.80 -5.32
CA ARG A 340 19.45 -8.30 -6.70
C ARG A 340 18.84 -6.90 -6.85
N PHE A 341 17.80 -6.57 -6.08
CA PHE A 341 17.26 -5.22 -6.02
C PHE A 341 18.29 -4.23 -5.46
N CYS A 342 18.99 -4.59 -4.38
CA CYS A 342 20.02 -3.75 -3.76
C CYS A 342 21.35 -3.74 -4.52
N ALA A 343 21.52 -4.60 -5.53
CA ALA A 343 22.78 -4.68 -6.27
C ALA A 343 23.08 -3.34 -7.01
N PRO A 344 24.35 -2.89 -6.98
CA PRO A 344 24.78 -1.75 -7.78
C PRO A 344 24.38 -1.90 -9.26
N ALA A 345 24.09 -0.77 -9.89
CA ALA A 345 23.77 -0.72 -11.31
C ALA A 345 24.99 -1.03 -12.19
#